data_AF-A0AAF3FL58-F1
#
_entry.id   AF-A0AAF3FL58-F1
#
_cell.length_a   1.000
_cell.length_b   1.000
_cell.length_c   1.000
_cell.angle_alpha   90.00
_cell.angle_beta   90.00
_cell.angle_gamma   90.00
#
_symmetry.space_group_name_H-M   'P 1'
#
loop_
_entity.id
_entity.type
_entity.pdbx_description
1 polymer ?
#
loop_
_entity_poly.entity_id
_entity_poly.type
_entity_poly.pdbx_seq_one_letter_code
_entity_poly.pdbx_strand_id
1 'polypeptide(L)'
;MDDGDYVLLKNILIFHSAHGLSEPSAAIVREARKKYEWMLSRRIRQKSKDDVEAIYKIAKLMGAVKSLVELGFKRAPYFSRCVALNICGLRGRLPADVYIL
;
A
#
# COMPACT_ATOMS: atom_id res chain seq x y z
N MET A 1 -2.83 8.75 14.40
CA MET A 1 -3.27 8.86 12.99
C MET A 1 -4.76 9.08 13.05
N ASP A 2 -5.25 10.17 12.46
CA ASP A 2 -6.70 10.42 12.41
C ASP A 2 -7.33 9.90 11.12
N ASP A 3 -8.67 9.91 11.07
CA ASP A 3 -9.45 9.39 9.95
C ASP A 3 -9.09 10.05 8.62
N GLY A 4 -8.74 11.34 8.64
CA GLY A 4 -8.33 12.07 7.44
C GLY A 4 -6.98 11.57 6.91
N ASP A 5 -6.01 11.33 7.79
CA ASP A 5 -4.70 10.78 7.41
C ASP A 5 -4.86 9.33 6.88
N TYR A 6 -5.75 8.55 7.51
CA TYR A 6 -6.06 7.18 7.09
C TYR A 6 -6.70 7.11 5.69
N VAL A 7 -7.70 7.96 5.41
CA VAL A 7 -8.34 8.02 4.09
C VAL A 7 -7.34 8.37 2.99
N LEU A 8 -6.43 9.31 3.25
CA LEU A 8 -5.39 9.68 2.29
C LEU A 8 -4.43 8.50 2.03
N LEU A 9 -3.98 7.80 3.08
CA LEU A 9 -3.13 6.62 2.95
C LEU A 9 -3.81 5.48 2.16
N LYS A 10 -5.11 5.24 2.40
CA LYS A 10 -5.88 4.26 1.63
C LYS A 10 -5.92 4.61 0.15
N ASN A 11 -6.13 5.88 -0.21
CA ASN A 11 -6.11 6.32 -1.60
C ASN A 11 -4.72 6.16 -2.22
N ILE A 12 -3.64 6.51 -1.51
CA ILE A 12 -2.26 6.31 -1.99
C ILE A 12 -2.00 4.82 -2.28
N LEU A 13 -2.50 3.92 -1.43
CA LEU A 13 -2.40 2.47 -1.63
C LEU A 13 -3.19 1.99 -2.86
N ILE A 14 -4.43 2.48 -3.06
CA ILE A 14 -5.26 2.12 -4.22
C ILE A 14 -4.59 2.54 -5.52
N PHE A 15 -4.04 3.76 -5.58
CA PHE A 15 -3.37 4.29 -6.78
C PHE A 15 -1.89 3.88 -6.87
N HIS A 16 -1.44 2.90 -6.08
CA HIS A 16 -0.04 2.46 -6.12
C HIS A 16 0.28 1.64 -7.37
N SER A 17 -0.67 0.82 -7.85
CA SER A 17 -0.48 -0.07 -8.98
C SER A 17 -1.01 0.55 -10.27
N ALA A 18 -0.11 0.99 -11.14
CA ALA A 18 -0.42 1.28 -12.55
C ALA A 18 -0.16 0.06 -13.47
N HIS A 19 0.19 -1.10 -12.89
CA HIS A 19 0.48 -2.30 -13.66
C HIS A 19 -0.76 -2.82 -14.39
N GLY A 20 -0.60 -3.17 -15.67
CA GLY A 20 -1.68 -3.67 -16.52
C GLY A 20 -2.57 -2.59 -17.13
N LEU A 21 -2.30 -1.31 -16.85
CA LEU A 21 -2.99 -0.19 -17.48
C LEU A 21 -2.25 0.27 -18.75
N SER A 22 -2.99 0.83 -19.70
CA SER A 22 -2.40 1.57 -20.81
C SER A 22 -1.67 2.81 -20.31
N GLU A 23 -0.68 3.30 -21.05
CA GLU A 23 0.13 4.45 -20.61
C GLU A 23 -0.71 5.70 -20.25
N PRO A 24 -1.77 6.07 -21.00
CA PRO A 24 -2.65 7.18 -20.61
C PRO A 24 -3.34 6.93 -19.25
N SER A 25 -3.86 5.73 -19.01
CA SER A 25 -4.51 5.38 -17.74
C SER A 25 -3.51 5.28 -16.58
N ALA A 26 -2.31 4.77 -16.84
CA ALA A 26 -1.21 4.73 -15.89
C ALA A 26 -0.73 6.14 -15.50
N ALA A 27 -0.73 7.09 -16.43
CA ALA A 27 -0.42 8.49 -16.15
C ALA A 27 -1.46 9.11 -15.19
N ILE A 28 -2.76 8.90 -15.44
CA ILE A 28 -3.84 9.38 -14.56
C ILE A 28 -3.71 8.80 -13.14
N VAL A 29 -3.43 7.51 -13.02
CA VAL A 29 -3.24 6.84 -11.72
C VAL A 29 -2.03 7.41 -10.97
N ARG A 30 -0.91 7.64 -11.65
CA ARG A 30 0.29 8.27 -11.06
C ARG A 30 0.00 9.69 -10.60
N GLU A 31 -0.74 10.47 -11.38
CA GLU A 31 -1.12 11.85 -11.02
C GLU A 31 -2.04 11.87 -9.80
N ALA A 32 -3.07 11.01 -9.79
CA ALA A 32 -3.96 10.85 -8.65
C ALA A 32 -3.18 10.48 -7.38
N ARG A 33 -2.24 9.53 -7.47
CA ARG A 33 -1.36 9.17 -6.36
C ARG A 33 -0.56 10.36 -5.85
N LYS A 34 0.13 11.10 -6.73
CA LYS A 34 0.91 12.29 -6.36
C LYS A 34 0.06 13.34 -5.66
N LYS A 35 -1.18 13.54 -6.11
CA LYS A 35 -2.14 14.45 -5.48
C LYS A 35 -2.41 14.04 -4.02
N TYR A 36 -2.67 12.77 -3.75
CA TYR A 36 -2.91 12.30 -2.38
C TYR A 36 -1.65 12.32 -1.50
N GLU A 37 -0.48 12.00 -2.05
CA GLU A 37 0.81 12.13 -1.33
C GLU A 37 1.09 13.58 -0.92
N TRP A 38 0.80 14.55 -1.81
CA TRP A 38 0.91 15.98 -1.52
C TRP A 38 -0.08 16.42 -0.43
N MET A 39 -1.35 16.01 -0.54
CA MET A 39 -2.38 16.33 0.47
C MET A 39 -2.01 15.79 1.85
N LEU A 40 -1.53 14.55 1.92
CA LEU A 40 -1.08 13.93 3.16
C LEU A 40 0.12 14.70 3.75
N SER A 41 1.11 15.02 2.93
CA SER A 41 2.29 15.78 3.35
C SER A 41 1.91 17.15 3.90
N ARG A 42 1.02 17.88 3.22
CA ARG A 42 0.53 19.19 3.68
C ARG A 42 -0.19 19.07 5.03
N ARG A 43 -1.06 18.07 5.18
CA ARG A 43 -1.84 17.85 6.40
C ARG A 43 -0.95 17.45 7.59
N ILE A 44 0.08 16.64 7.37
CA ILE A 44 1.05 16.28 8.42
C ILE A 44 1.87 17.49 8.84
N ARG A 45 2.35 18.31 7.89
CA ARG A 45 3.09 19.54 8.20
C ARG A 45 2.26 20.49 9.07
N GLN A 46 0.97 20.67 8.74
CA GLN A 46 0.06 21.52 9.52
C GLN A 46 -0.17 21.05 10.96
N LYS A 47 0.01 19.76 11.25
CA LYS A 47 -0.19 19.15 12.58
C LYS A 47 1.11 18.90 13.34
N SER A 48 2.26 19.13 12.71
CA SER A 48 3.56 18.88 13.33
C SER A 48 4.08 20.16 13.95
N LYS A 49 4.84 20.01 15.05
CA LYS A 49 5.40 21.14 15.79
C LYS A 49 6.53 21.82 15.01
N ASP A 50 7.26 21.03 14.23
CA ASP A 50 8.39 21.46 13.41
C ASP A 50 8.52 20.60 12.15
N ASP A 51 9.40 21.04 11.24
CA ASP A 51 9.64 20.36 9.96
C ASP A 51 10.30 18.99 10.12
N VAL A 52 11.12 18.78 11.15
CA VAL A 52 11.81 17.50 11.38
C VAL A 52 10.79 16.44 11.79
N GLU A 53 9.89 16.77 12.72
CA GLU A 53 8.78 15.92 13.12
C GLU A 53 7.88 15.62 11.92
N ALA A 54 7.58 16.63 11.08
CA ALA A 54 6.77 16.44 9.88
C ALA A 54 7.43 15.47 8.89
N ILE A 55 8.72 15.66 8.59
CA ILE A 55 9.50 14.81 7.69
C ILE A 55 9.54 13.38 8.23
N TYR A 56 9.81 13.20 9.52
CA TYR A 56 9.84 11.88 10.15
C TYR A 56 8.49 11.17 10.07
N LYS A 57 7.39 11.87 10.37
CA LYS A 57 6.03 11.31 10.27
C LYS A 57 5.69 10.93 8.83
N ILE A 58 6.00 11.78 7.85
CA ILE A 58 5.78 11.49 6.43
C ILE A 58 6.59 10.25 6.02
N ALA A 59 7.88 10.21 6.34
CA ALA A 59 8.77 9.10 6.02
C ALA A 59 8.27 7.77 6.62
N LYS A 60 7.85 7.79 7.88
CA LYS A 60 7.28 6.61 8.57
C LYS A 60 6.02 6.09 7.86
N LEU A 61 5.10 6.99 7.50
CA LEU A 61 3.85 6.61 6.83
C LEU A 61 4.09 6.11 5.40
N MET A 62 4.95 6.78 4.64
CA MET A 62 5.31 6.34 3.28
C MET A 62 6.08 5.02 3.29
N GLY A 63 6.95 4.80 4.29
CA GLY A 63 7.59 3.52 4.54
C GLY A 63 6.58 2.40 4.79
N ALA A 64 5.57 2.65 5.64
CA ALA A 64 4.49 1.70 5.89
C ALA A 64 3.68 1.39 4.62
N VAL A 65 3.36 2.40 3.80
CA VAL A 65 2.70 2.20 2.49
C VAL A 65 3.52 1.28 1.60
N LYS A 66 4.83 1.52 1.49
CA LYS A 66 5.74 0.67 0.69
C LYS A 66 5.74 -0.77 1.19
N SER A 67 5.86 -0.99 2.50
CA SER A 67 5.83 -2.33 3.08
C SER A 67 4.49 -3.04 2.85
N LEU A 68 3.36 -2.33 2.96
CA LEU A 68 2.03 -2.88 2.70
C LEU A 68 1.85 -3.26 1.23
N VAL A 69 2.36 -2.45 0.31
CA VAL A 69 2.37 -2.74 -1.12
C VAL A 69 3.20 -3.99 -1.39
N GLU A 70 4.42 -4.06 -0.85
CA GLU A 70 5.28 -5.23 -1.03
C GLU A 70 4.65 -6.49 -0.46
N LEU A 71 4.01 -6.41 0.72
CA LEU A 71 3.23 -7.50 1.28
C LEU A 71 2.04 -7.87 0.41
N GLY A 72 1.33 -6.87 -0.14
CA GLY A 72 0.23 -7.07 -1.08
C GLY A 72 0.70 -7.81 -2.34
N PHE A 73 1.76 -7.36 -3.00
CA PHE A 73 2.30 -8.03 -4.18
C PHE A 73 2.89 -9.41 -3.87
N LYS A 74 3.61 -9.55 -2.75
CA LYS A 74 4.21 -10.83 -2.35
C LYS A 74 3.19 -11.83 -1.84
N ARG A 75 2.10 -11.42 -1.16
CA ARG A 75 1.14 -12.33 -0.52
C ARG A 75 -0.24 -12.39 -1.19
N ALA A 76 -0.64 -11.44 -2.04
CA ALA A 76 -1.90 -11.53 -2.78
C ALA A 76 -2.02 -12.84 -3.60
N PRO A 77 -0.99 -13.31 -4.32
CA PRO A 77 -1.10 -14.60 -5.01
C PRO A 77 -1.15 -15.79 -4.05
N TYR A 78 -0.63 -15.67 -2.82
CA TYR A 78 -0.70 -16.72 -1.81
C TYR A 78 -2.05 -16.75 -1.10
N PHE A 79 -2.62 -15.59 -0.80
CA PHE A 79 -3.96 -15.51 -0.22
C PHE A 79 -5.01 -15.96 -1.23
N SER A 80 -4.93 -15.51 -2.48
CA SER A 80 -5.83 -15.98 -3.54
C SER A 80 -5.65 -17.47 -3.85
N ARG A 81 -4.41 -18.00 -3.84
CA ARG A 81 -4.15 -19.45 -3.95
C ARG A 81 -4.66 -20.25 -2.77
N CYS A 82 -4.44 -19.82 -1.53
CA CYS A 82 -4.93 -20.52 -0.34
C CYS A 82 -6.47 -20.52 -0.29
N VAL A 83 -7.08 -19.41 -0.68
CA VAL A 83 -8.54 -19.31 -0.80
C VAL A 83 -9.05 -20.19 -1.96
N ALA A 84 -8.41 -20.17 -3.13
CA ALA A 84 -8.78 -21.03 -4.25
C ALA A 84 -8.60 -22.53 -3.93
N LEU A 85 -7.50 -22.92 -3.27
CA LEU A 85 -7.25 -24.30 -2.83
C LEU A 85 -8.31 -24.76 -1.83
N ASN A 86 -8.65 -23.92 -0.84
CA ASN A 86 -9.73 -24.22 0.11
C ASN A 86 -11.11 -24.28 -0.56
N ILE A 87 -11.42 -23.40 -1.52
CA ILE A 87 -12.70 -23.39 -2.27
C ILE A 87 -12.81 -24.64 -3.15
N CYS A 88 -11.72 -25.10 -3.76
CA CYS A 88 -11.69 -26.31 -4.59
C CYS A 88 -11.66 -27.63 -3.79
N GLY A 89 -11.78 -27.60 -2.45
CA GLY A 89 -11.77 -28.79 -1.60
C GLY A 89 -10.42 -29.50 -1.51
N LEU A 90 -9.38 -28.95 -2.14
CA LEU A 90 -8.01 -29.40 -2.02
C LEU A 90 -7.46 -28.82 -0.73
N ARG A 91 -7.55 -29.56 0.39
CA ARG A 91 -6.86 -29.22 1.65
C ARG A 91 -5.36 -29.09 1.38
N GLY A 92 -4.95 -27.89 0.96
CA GLY A 92 -3.58 -27.58 0.58
C GLY A 92 -2.71 -27.68 1.81
N ARG A 93 -2.02 -28.82 1.96
CA ARG A 93 -0.77 -28.84 2.72
C ARG A 93 0.10 -27.75 2.07
N LEU A 94 0.36 -26.68 2.81
CA LEU A 94 1.38 -25.71 2.45
C LEU A 94 2.66 -26.52 2.14
N PRO A 95 3.32 -26.29 0.99
CA PRO A 95 4.62 -26.89 0.73
C PRO A 95 5.54 -26.61 1.92
N ALA A 96 6.21 -27.65 2.42
CA ALA A 96 7.08 -27.62 3.61
C ALA A 96 8.30 -26.69 3.47
N ASP A 97 8.44 -26.06 2.32
CA ASP A 97 9.51 -25.20 1.86
C ASP A 97 9.30 -23.71 2.22
N VAL A 98 8.22 -23.36 2.92
CA VAL A 98 8.05 -22.02 3.53
C VAL A 98 8.81 -21.97 4.86
N TYR A 99 10.14 -21.87 4.79
CA TYR A 99 10.94 -21.43 5.93
C TYR A 99 10.71 -19.93 6.16
N ILE A 100 10.24 -19.59 7.34
CA ILE A 100 10.26 -18.22 7.88
C ILE A 100 11.67 -17.98 8.39
N LEU A 101 12.43 -17.12 7.70
CA LEU A 101 13.54 -16.35 8.25
C LEU A 101 13.24 -14.87 8.03
#